data_AF-A0A5S6QJH6-F1
#
_entry.id   AF-A0A5S6QJH6-F1
#
_cell.length_a   1.000
_cell.length_b   1.000
_cell.length_c   1.000
_cell.angle_alpha   90.00
_cell.angle_beta   90.00
_cell.angle_gamma   90.00
#
_symmetry.space_group_name_H-M   'P 1'
#
loop_
_entity.id
_entity.type
_entity.pdbx_description
1 polymer ?
#
loop_
_entity_poly.entity_id
_entity_poly.type
_entity_poly.pdbx_seq_one_letter_code
_entity_poly.pdbx_strand_id
1 'polypeptide(L)' 'MFCAGSKTENIGICLGASGGPLVCEGGVKFTLYGVLSFTDGFLCSDIYDPAVFTEVSASLPWLKQTALALEW' A
#
# COMPACT_ATOMS: atom_id res chain seq x y z
N MET A 1 -4.62 8.78 1.93
CA MET A 1 -4.92 7.42 1.44
C MET A 1 -5.09 7.51 -0.06
N PHE A 2 -4.80 6.44 -0.80
CA PHE A 2 -5.00 6.38 -2.24
C PHE A 2 -5.34 4.95 -2.68
N CYS A 3 -5.93 4.78 -3.86
CA CYS A 3 -6.29 3.47 -4.39
C CYS A 3 -5.28 2.99 -5.43
N ALA A 4 -5.03 1.68 -5.49
CA ALA A 4 -4.28 1.05 -6.57
C ALA A 4 -4.93 -0.28 -6.96
N GLY A 5 -4.96 -0.55 -8.26
CA GLY A 5 -5.59 -1.73 -8.86
C GLY A 5 -5.43 -1.71 -10.37
N SER A 6 -5.70 -2.84 -11.02
CA SER A 6 -5.67 -2.92 -12.48
C SER A 6 -6.96 -2.35 -13.08
N LYS A 7 -6.85 -1.62 -14.18
CA LYS A 7 -8.01 -1.12 -14.94
C LYS A 7 -8.51 -2.09 -16.00
N THR A 8 -7.70 -3.09 -16.34
CA THR A 8 -7.92 -3.97 -17.51
C THR A 8 -7.90 -5.44 -17.16
N GLU A 9 -7.25 -5.82 -16.06
CA GLU A 9 -7.14 -7.20 -15.62
C GLU A 9 -7.95 -7.39 -14.35
N ASN A 10 -8.66 -8.50 -14.24
CA ASN A 10 -9.40 -8.84 -13.04
C ASN A 10 -8.46 -9.42 -11.97
N ILE A 11 -7.57 -8.56 -11.47
CA ILE A 11 -6.62 -8.89 -10.40
C ILE A 11 -6.89 -7.98 -9.21
N GLY A 12 -6.82 -8.54 -8.02
CA GLY A 12 -7.04 -7.82 -6.78
C GLY A 12 -6.14 -8.34 -5.67
N ILE A 13 -6.33 -7.78 -4.48
CA ILE A 13 -5.64 -8.21 -3.27
C ILE A 13 -6.63 -8.92 -2.37
N CYS A 14 -6.23 -10.09 -1.86
CA CYS A 14 -7.02 -10.89 -0.92
C CYS A 14 -7.12 -10.26 0.46
N LEU A 15 -8.16 -10.66 1.19
CA LEU A 15 -8.28 -10.45 2.63
C LEU A 15 -7.06 -11.03 3.37
N GLY A 16 -6.66 -10.38 4.46
CA GLY A 16 -5.51 -10.77 5.29
C GLY A 16 -4.16 -10.20 4.82
N ALA A 17 -4.10 -9.51 3.68
CA ALA A 17 -2.87 -8.86 3.21
C ALA A 17 -2.62 -7.47 3.85
N SER A 18 -3.50 -7.01 4.76
CA SER A 18 -3.42 -5.69 5.40
C SER A 18 -2.06 -5.49 6.08
N GLY A 19 -1.49 -4.29 5.93
CA GLY A 19 -0.11 -3.99 6.32
C GLY A 19 0.95 -4.33 5.26
N GLY A 20 0.58 -5.01 4.18
CA GLY A 20 1.49 -5.32 3.08
C GLY A 20 1.99 -4.08 2.32
N PRO A 21 3.21 -4.10 1.77
CA PRO A 21 3.81 -2.94 1.11
C PRO A 21 3.36 -2.79 -0.35
N LEU A 22 3.15 -1.54 -0.79
CA LEU A 22 3.11 -1.17 -2.21
C LEU A 22 4.41 -0.44 -2.56
N VAL A 23 5.30 -1.15 -3.26
CA VAL A 23 6.60 -0.62 -3.70
C VAL A 23 6.59 -0.39 -5.21
N CYS A 24 7.20 0.72 -5.65
CA CYS A 24 7.46 0.96 -7.06
C CYS A 24 8.96 1.02 -7.31
N GLU A 25 9.40 0.37 -8.38
CA GLU A 25 10.79 0.39 -8.82
C GLU A 25 11.09 1.66 -9.61
N GLY A 26 12.17 2.33 -9.24
CA GLY A 26 12.74 3.48 -9.94
C GLY A 26 14.23 3.25 -10.19
N GLY A 27 14.56 2.74 -11.37
CA GLY A 27 15.95 2.35 -11.69
C GLY A 27 16.39 1.16 -10.84
N VAL A 28 17.37 1.36 -9.95
CA VAL A 28 17.89 0.31 -9.05
C VAL A 28 17.31 0.38 -7.63
N LYS A 29 16.31 1.24 -7.39
CA LYS A 29 15.75 1.48 -6.06
C LYS A 29 14.26 1.13 -6.03
N PHE A 30 13.85 0.44 -4.98
CA PHE A 30 12.44 0.26 -4.63
C PHE A 30 12.03 1.33 -3.63
N THR A 31 10.96 2.07 -3.94
CA THR A 31 10.40 3.09 -3.07
C THR A 31 9.05 2.64 -2.55
N LEU A 32 8.83 2.73 -1.24
CA LEU A 32 7.55 2.39 -0.60
C LEU A 32 6.58 3.58 -0.72
N TYR A 33 5.52 3.40 -1.51
CA TYR A 33 4.51 4.44 -1.74
C TYR A 33 3.31 4.29 -0.81
N GLY A 34 2.91 3.06 -0.51
CA GLY A 34 1.74 2.79 0.30
C GLY A 34 1.88 1.56 1.18
N VAL A 35 1.05 1.53 2.22
CA VAL A 35 0.84 0.34 3.06
C VAL A 35 -0.62 -0.05 2.89
N LEU A 36 -0.88 -1.31 2.55
CA LEU A 36 -2.24 -1.78 2.31
C LEU A 36 -3.07 -1.58 3.57
N SER A 37 -4.17 -0.83 3.43
CA SER A 37 -5.11 -0.59 4.52
C SER A 37 -6.20 -1.65 4.49
N PHE A 38 -7.04 -1.61 3.46
CA PHE A 38 -8.15 -2.56 3.30
C PHE A 38 -8.46 -2.79 1.81
N THR A 39 -9.21 -3.86 1.58
CA THR A 39 -9.74 -4.30 0.29
C THR A 39 -11.14 -4.83 0.55
N ASP A 40 -12.06 -4.65 -0.39
CA ASP A 40 -13.40 -5.26 -0.32
C ASP A 40 -13.41 -6.70 -0.89
N GLY A 41 -12.27 -7.14 -1.45
CA GLY A 41 -12.15 -8.34 -2.27
C GLY A 41 -12.34 -9.66 -1.51
N PHE A 42 -13.60 -10.07 -1.30
CA PHE A 42 -13.95 -11.45 -0.92
C PHE A 42 -13.43 -12.47 -1.96
N LEU A 43 -13.47 -12.11 -3.25
CA LEU A 43 -12.99 -12.93 -4.37
C LEU A 43 -11.53 -12.66 -4.76
N CYS A 44 -10.82 -11.78 -4.03
CA CYS A 44 -9.45 -11.35 -4.34
C CYS A 44 -9.24 -10.79 -5.77
N SER A 45 -10.30 -10.35 -6.43
CA SER A 45 -10.32 -10.03 -7.85
C SER A 45 -11.51 -9.14 -8.11
N ASP A 46 -11.27 -7.84 -8.25
CA ASP A 46 -12.30 -6.87 -8.64
C ASP A 46 -11.67 -5.65 -9.30
N ILE A 47 -12.12 -5.35 -10.53
CA ILE A 47 -11.69 -4.15 -11.28
C ILE A 47 -12.43 -2.88 -10.83
N TYR A 48 -13.60 -3.03 -10.20
CA TYR A 48 -14.44 -1.93 -9.76
C TYR A 48 -14.08 -1.47 -8.34
N ASP A 49 -13.54 -2.37 -7.52
CA ASP A 49 -13.14 -2.11 -6.14
C ASP A 49 -11.62 -2.25 -5.93
N PRO A 50 -10.83 -1.21 -6.28
CA PRO A 50 -9.39 -1.24 -6.10
C PRO A 50 -9.00 -1.21 -4.61
N ALA A 51 -7.85 -1.80 -4.31
CA ALA A 51 -7.32 -1.83 -2.95
C ALA A 51 -6.93 -0.42 -2.46
N VAL A 52 -7.21 -0.13 -1.19
CA VAL A 52 -6.95 1.18 -0.58
C VAL A 52 -5.69 1.12 0.27
N PHE A 53 -4.77 2.05 0.01
CA PHE A 53 -3.48 2.16 0.66
C PHE A 53 -3.39 3.42 1.54
N THR A 54 -2.75 3.27 2.69
CA THR A 54 -2.24 4.40 3.47
C THR A 54 -1.10 5.05 2.69
N GLU A 55 -1.14 6.37 2.57
CA GLU A 55 -0.14 7.13 1.81
C GLU A 55 1.11 7.39 2.66
N VAL A 56 2.23 6.78 2.29
CA VAL A 56 3.46 6.84 3.09
C VAL A 56 4.03 8.25 3.13
N SER A 57 3.97 9.00 2.02
CA SER A 57 4.39 10.41 1.94
C SER A 57 3.69 11.28 2.98
N ALA A 58 2.38 11.09 3.17
CA ALA A 58 1.60 11.84 4.15
C ALA A 58 2.00 11.50 5.60
N SER A 59 2.45 10.27 5.86
CA SER A 59 2.89 9.80 7.18
C SER A 59 4.39 10.01 7.46
N LEU A 60 5.17 10.52 6.51
CA LEU A 60 6.62 10.71 6.67
C LEU A 60 7.03 11.52 7.91
N PRO A 61 6.36 12.63 8.30
CA PRO A 61 6.74 13.37 9.50
C PRO A 61 6.66 12.51 10.77
N TRP A 62 5.57 11.76 10.92
CA TRP A 62 5.37 10.84 12.03
C TRP A 62 6.38 9.69 12.00
N LEU A 63 6.58 9.06 10.84
CA LEU A 63 7.55 7.97 10.67
C LEU A 63 8.97 8.42 11.07
N LYS A 64 9.40 9.60 10.64
CA LYS A 64 10.72 10.15 11.00
C LYS A 64 10.82 10.40 12.51
N GLN A 65 9.80 10.99 13.10
CA GLN A 65 9.77 11.25 14.55
C GLN A 65 9.84 9.95 15.35
N THR A 66 9.02 8.95 15.01
CA THR A 66 8.96 7.69 15.74
C THR A 66 10.19 6.82 15.49
N ALA A 67 10.69 6.73 14.26
CA ALA A 67 11.88 5.93 13.95
C ALA A 67 13.15 6.46 14.65
N LEU A 68 13.31 7.78 14.73
CA LEU A 68 14.41 8.39 15.49
C LEU A 68 14.26 8.21 17.01
N ALA A 69 13.03 8.10 17.51
CA ALA A 69 12.78 7.80 18.92
C ALA A 69 13.00 6.31 19.27
N LEU A 70 13.20 5.45 18.27
CA LEU A 70 13.50 4.03 18.42
C LEU A 70 15.00 3.73 18.39
N GLU A 71 15.86 4.70 18.70
CA GLU A 71 17.28 4.47 18.98
C GLU A 71 17.41 3.41 20.09
N TRP A 72 17.85 2.21 19.71
CA TRP A 72 18.31 1.14 20.61
C TRP A 72 19.82 1.26 20.78
#